data_AF-A0A8X7Z3R6-F1
#
_entry.id   AF-A0A8X7Z3R6-F1
#
_cell.length_a   1.000
_cell.length_b   1.000
_cell.length_c   1.000
_cell.angle_alpha   90.00
_cell.angle_beta   90.00
_cell.angle_gamma   90.00
#
_symmetry.space_group_name_H-M   'P 1'
#
loop_
_entity.id
_entity.type
_entity.pdbx_description
1 polymer ?
#
loop_
_entity_poly.entity_id
_entity_poly.type
_entity_poly.pdbx_seq_one_letter_code
_entity_poly.pdbx_strand_id
1 'polypeptide(L)'
;MELTPIIPPFKISLPNPGRQARTRISCLITPVSYLSSPDQMTTTKTHLNSSNIQYEINTSNIKNVAVPTMTEVLAASKAQKLDLQLQTLGPFFRITAKSLETQNELGRAEGLIRVWLKGKILHLDSVRLRRETLGMEKSIFGIGLFIGAVAIRYGYDSGCKTAELLAINDSDLYHSKLVRFYTRIGFKAVYEVTGSTIGDLPHMLVWGGIGTRMDADVEELLIKWCARFKGRE
;
A
#
# COMPACT_ATOMS: atom_id res chain seq x y z
N MET A 1 -62.33 33.21 -39.68
CA MET A 1 -60.95 33.69 -39.45
C MET A 1 -60.53 33.20 -38.09
N GLU A 2 -59.77 32.10 -38.06
CA GLU A 2 -59.08 31.58 -36.87
C GLU A 2 -57.95 30.73 -37.47
N LEU A 3 -56.72 31.27 -37.40
CA LEU A 3 -55.50 30.61 -37.86
C LEU A 3 -54.94 29.83 -36.67
N THR A 4 -54.99 28.50 -36.71
CA THR A 4 -54.27 27.66 -35.76
C THR A 4 -52.79 27.56 -36.16
N PRO A 5 -51.83 27.86 -35.27
CA PRO A 5 -50.42 27.68 -35.56
C PRO A 5 -49.99 26.24 -35.27
N ILE A 6 -49.37 25.60 -36.27
CA ILE A 6 -48.67 24.32 -36.13
C ILE A 6 -47.35 24.60 -35.41
N ILE A 7 -47.21 24.14 -34.16
CA ILE A 7 -45.94 24.12 -33.44
C ILE A 7 -45.26 22.76 -33.70
N PRO A 8 -44.04 22.71 -34.27
CA PRO A 8 -43.29 21.47 -34.37
C PRO A 8 -42.68 21.09 -33.00
N PRO A 9 -42.58 19.79 -32.66
CA PRO A 9 -41.91 19.36 -31.44
C PRO A 9 -40.39 19.55 -31.56
N PHE A 10 -39.84 20.49 -30.81
CA PHE A 10 -38.40 20.60 -30.59
C PHE A 10 -37.92 19.40 -29.76
N LYS A 11 -37.32 18.39 -30.42
CA LYS A 11 -36.49 17.38 -29.76
C LYS A 11 -35.08 17.94 -29.59
N ILE A 12 -34.74 18.38 -28.38
CA ILE A 12 -33.36 18.67 -28.00
C ILE A 12 -32.72 17.36 -27.54
N SER A 13 -32.05 16.68 -28.47
CA SER A 13 -31.06 15.66 -28.14
C SER A 13 -29.76 16.35 -27.75
N LEU A 14 -29.48 16.44 -26.44
CA LEU A 14 -28.19 16.89 -25.94
C LEU A 14 -27.13 15.79 -26.22
N PRO A 15 -26.03 16.09 -26.92
CA PRO A 15 -24.92 15.17 -27.07
C PRO A 15 -24.18 15.02 -25.74
N ASN A 16 -24.00 13.78 -25.33
CA ASN A 16 -23.26 13.37 -24.15
C ASN A 16 -21.79 13.85 -24.24
N PRO A 17 -21.28 14.70 -23.34
CA PRO A 17 -19.90 15.15 -23.40
C PRO A 17 -18.97 14.01 -22.96
N GLY A 18 -18.36 13.38 -23.96
CA GLY A 18 -17.00 12.83 -23.95
C GLY A 18 -16.50 12.21 -22.64
N ARG A 19 -16.83 10.94 -22.42
CA ARG A 19 -15.89 10.04 -21.72
C ARG A 19 -14.63 9.96 -22.58
N GLN A 20 -13.60 10.72 -22.22
CA GLN A 20 -12.25 10.43 -22.71
C GLN A 20 -11.91 8.99 -22.28
N ALA A 21 -11.82 8.12 -23.28
CA ALA A 21 -11.37 6.75 -23.13
C ALA A 21 -9.93 6.78 -22.62
N ARG A 22 -9.75 6.63 -21.31
CA ARG A 22 -8.44 6.30 -20.75
C ARG A 22 -8.15 4.88 -21.21
N THR A 23 -7.22 4.76 -22.15
CA THR A 23 -6.71 3.51 -22.71
C THR A 23 -6.38 2.57 -21.57
N ARG A 24 -7.23 1.55 -21.39
CA ARG A 24 -6.94 0.42 -20.51
C ARG A 24 -5.77 -0.31 -21.15
N ILE A 25 -4.57 -0.14 -20.60
CA ILE A 25 -3.51 -1.13 -20.79
C ILE A 25 -3.91 -2.30 -19.91
N SER A 26 -4.73 -3.18 -20.47
CA SER A 26 -4.93 -4.55 -19.99
C SER A 26 -3.60 -5.27 -20.10
N CYS A 27 -2.87 -5.40 -18.99
CA CYS A 27 -1.84 -6.44 -18.87
C CYS A 27 -2.55 -7.78 -18.75
N LEU A 28 -2.86 -8.37 -19.90
CA LEU A 28 -3.06 -9.82 -20.03
C LEU A 28 -1.73 -10.49 -19.72
N ILE A 29 -1.58 -11.02 -18.52
CA ILE A 29 -0.58 -12.06 -18.24
C ILE A 29 -1.37 -13.35 -18.21
N THR A 30 -1.25 -14.12 -19.29
CA THR A 30 -1.78 -15.48 -19.40
C THR A 30 -1.11 -16.37 -18.34
N PRO A 31 -1.86 -17.23 -17.63
CA PRO A 31 -1.27 -18.22 -16.75
C PRO A 31 -0.78 -19.37 -17.61
N VAL A 32 0.53 -19.49 -17.75
CA VAL A 32 1.13 -20.71 -18.28
C VAL A 32 1.21 -21.70 -17.13
N SER A 33 0.29 -22.65 -17.15
CA SER A 33 0.24 -23.82 -16.29
C SER A 33 1.37 -24.79 -16.64
N TYR A 34 2.24 -25.07 -15.67
CA TYR A 34 2.94 -26.36 -15.61
C TYR A 34 2.76 -26.94 -14.21
N LEU A 35 1.89 -27.94 -14.18
CA LEU A 35 1.77 -28.94 -13.14
C LEU A 35 2.96 -29.89 -13.29
N SER A 36 3.65 -30.20 -12.19
CA SER A 36 4.42 -31.44 -12.08
C SER A 36 4.35 -31.88 -10.62
N SER A 37 3.46 -32.84 -10.37
CA SER A 37 3.44 -33.65 -9.15
C SER A 37 4.70 -34.51 -9.07
N PRO A 38 5.11 -34.92 -7.86
CA PRO A 38 5.71 -36.23 -7.68
C PRO A 38 4.86 -37.10 -6.77
N ASP A 39 4.53 -38.28 -7.32
CA ASP A 39 4.05 -39.45 -6.60
C ASP A 39 5.08 -40.00 -5.60
N GLN A 40 4.58 -40.90 -4.76
CA GLN A 40 5.09 -41.36 -3.47
C GLN A 40 6.45 -42.11 -3.45
N MET A 41 7.01 -42.07 -2.23
CA MET A 41 7.86 -43.07 -1.57
C MET A 41 9.26 -43.36 -2.14
N THR A 42 10.27 -42.77 -1.49
CA THR A 42 11.27 -43.58 -0.77
C THR A 42 11.96 -42.74 0.30
N THR A 43 12.02 -43.30 1.50
CA THR A 43 12.66 -42.80 2.70
C THR A 43 14.08 -42.31 2.44
N THR A 44 14.39 -41.09 2.89
CA THR A 44 15.55 -40.66 3.70
C THR A 44 15.80 -39.18 3.42
N LYS A 45 15.66 -38.30 4.44
CA LYS A 45 16.54 -37.14 4.74
C LYS A 45 15.84 -36.10 5.62
N THR A 46 16.48 -35.90 6.78
CA THR A 46 16.76 -34.61 7.42
C THR A 46 15.55 -33.74 7.79
N HIS A 47 15.13 -33.90 9.04
CA HIS A 47 14.23 -33.02 9.76
C HIS A 47 14.80 -31.58 9.84
N LEU A 48 14.40 -30.71 8.92
CA LEU A 48 14.58 -29.26 9.04
C LEU A 48 13.35 -28.69 9.74
N ASN A 49 13.52 -28.41 11.04
CA ASN A 49 12.54 -27.77 11.90
C ASN A 49 12.08 -26.43 11.30
N SER A 50 10.79 -26.36 10.95
CA SER A 50 10.07 -25.11 10.72
C SER A 50 9.98 -24.38 12.06
N SER A 51 10.92 -23.48 12.33
CA SER A 51 10.89 -22.62 13.49
C SER A 51 9.87 -21.50 13.24
N ASN A 52 8.65 -21.72 13.71
CA ASN A 52 7.71 -20.65 14.03
C ASN A 52 8.38 -19.72 15.05
N ILE A 53 8.99 -18.63 14.60
CA ILE A 53 9.40 -17.54 15.50
C ILE A 53 8.13 -16.80 15.89
N GLN A 54 7.47 -17.32 16.91
CA GLN A 54 6.40 -16.68 17.65
C GLN A 54 7.05 -15.54 18.44
N TYR A 55 6.91 -14.31 17.96
CA TYR A 55 7.31 -13.12 18.71
C TYR A 55 6.34 -12.93 19.87
N GLU A 56 6.61 -13.62 20.98
CA GLU A 56 6.02 -13.32 22.27
C GLU A 56 6.71 -12.04 22.78
N ILE A 57 6.18 -10.89 22.35
CA ILE A 57 6.65 -9.58 22.82
C ILE A 57 6.13 -9.43 24.25
N ASN A 58 6.97 -9.77 25.23
CA ASN A 58 6.74 -9.44 26.63
C ASN A 58 6.54 -7.93 26.78
N THR A 59 5.31 -7.52 27.09
CA THR A 59 4.84 -6.13 27.17
C THR A 59 5.64 -5.26 28.16
N SER A 60 6.41 -5.87 29.07
CA SER A 60 7.26 -5.18 30.04
C SER A 60 8.54 -4.58 29.46
N ASN A 61 9.04 -5.04 28.30
CA ASN A 61 10.29 -4.53 27.68
C ASN A 61 10.08 -3.51 26.55
N ILE A 62 8.84 -3.19 26.18
CA ILE A 62 8.53 -2.24 25.08
C ILE A 62 8.95 -0.80 25.42
N LYS A 63 9.02 -0.45 26.71
CA LYS A 63 9.27 0.93 27.17
C LYS A 63 10.68 1.49 26.83
N ASN A 64 11.61 0.67 26.33
CA ASN A 64 12.96 1.09 25.99
C ASN A 64 13.37 0.80 24.53
N VAL A 65 12.45 0.41 23.64
CA VAL A 65 12.79 0.24 22.22
C VAL A 65 12.80 1.61 21.54
N ALA A 66 13.99 2.14 21.29
CA ALA A 66 14.15 3.40 20.59
C ALA A 66 13.54 3.33 19.17
N VAL A 67 12.70 4.31 18.86
CA VAL A 67 12.08 4.46 17.53
C VAL A 67 13.15 4.81 16.49
N PRO A 68 13.31 4.04 15.40
CA PRO A 68 14.37 4.24 14.42
C PRO A 68 14.27 5.60 13.73
N THR A 69 15.36 6.35 13.69
CA THR A 69 15.48 7.67 13.03
C THR A 69 15.35 7.56 11.51
N MET A 70 14.99 8.67 10.84
CA MET A 70 14.97 8.70 9.38
C MET A 70 16.33 8.31 8.79
N THR A 71 17.42 8.78 9.38
CA THR A 71 18.79 8.45 8.97
C THR A 71 19.06 6.95 9.06
N GLU A 72 18.64 6.29 10.14
CA GLU A 72 18.81 4.83 10.29
C GLU A 72 17.99 4.04 9.26
N VAL A 73 16.75 4.46 8.99
CA VAL A 73 15.91 3.84 7.96
C VAL A 73 16.55 3.97 6.58
N LEU A 74 17.07 5.15 6.22
CA LEU A 74 17.74 5.40 4.94
C LEU A 74 19.10 4.68 4.86
N ALA A 75 19.85 4.57 5.95
CA ALA A 75 21.09 3.80 5.99
C ALA A 75 20.82 2.31 5.77
N ALA A 76 19.80 1.78 6.45
CA ALA A 76 19.38 0.39 6.28
C ALA A 76 18.89 0.11 4.84
N SER A 77 18.20 1.05 4.18
CA SER A 77 17.80 0.89 2.78
C SER A 77 19.01 0.88 1.84
N LYS A 78 20.00 1.75 2.06
CA LYS A 78 21.23 1.80 1.28
C LYS A 78 22.04 0.51 1.41
N ALA A 79 22.11 -0.07 2.61
CA ALA A 79 22.71 -1.39 2.83
C ALA A 79 22.01 -2.51 2.02
N GLN A 80 20.74 -2.30 1.66
CA GLN A 80 19.97 -3.19 0.78
C GLN A 80 20.00 -2.77 -0.70
N LYS A 81 20.93 -1.89 -1.10
CA LYS A 81 21.08 -1.36 -2.45
C LYS A 81 19.87 -0.53 -2.93
N LEU A 82 19.14 0.07 -2.00
CA LEU A 82 17.98 0.92 -2.27
C LEU A 82 18.27 2.37 -1.90
N ASP A 83 18.15 3.26 -2.88
CA ASP A 83 18.14 4.70 -2.67
C ASP A 83 16.69 5.18 -2.51
N LEU A 84 16.38 5.72 -1.33
CA LEU A 84 15.04 6.22 -1.01
C LEU A 84 15.09 7.74 -0.89
N GLN A 85 14.17 8.40 -1.61
CA GLN A 85 14.05 9.85 -1.58
C GLN A 85 12.63 10.24 -1.17
N LEU A 86 12.52 10.99 -0.07
CA LEU A 86 11.29 11.67 0.35
C LEU A 86 11.25 13.08 -0.26
N GLN A 87 10.12 13.42 -0.87
CA GLN A 87 9.82 14.75 -1.40
C GLN A 87 8.49 15.20 -0.82
N THR A 88 8.38 16.46 -0.41
CA THR A 88 7.16 17.02 0.18
C THR A 88 6.71 18.25 -0.59
N LEU A 89 5.40 18.45 -0.66
CA LEU A 89 4.77 19.65 -1.22
C LEU A 89 3.51 19.95 -0.41
N GLY A 90 3.62 20.85 0.58
CA GLY A 90 2.56 21.09 1.54
C GLY A 90 2.22 19.82 2.33
N PRO A 91 0.94 19.44 2.47
CA PRO A 91 0.57 18.22 3.19
C PRO A 91 0.92 16.95 2.42
N PHE A 92 1.18 17.05 1.12
CA PHE A 92 1.46 15.90 0.26
C PHE A 92 2.92 15.48 0.35
N PHE A 93 3.15 14.20 0.20
CA PHE A 93 4.49 13.66 0.09
C PHE A 93 4.55 12.56 -0.96
N ARG A 94 5.77 12.35 -1.45
CA ARG A 94 6.13 11.28 -2.37
C ARG A 94 7.45 10.67 -1.93
N ILE A 95 7.49 9.35 -1.93
CA ILE A 95 8.69 8.56 -1.69
C ILE A 95 9.01 7.82 -2.98
N THR A 96 10.23 7.97 -3.47
CA THR A 96 10.71 7.24 -4.64
C THR A 96 11.83 6.30 -4.21
N ALA A 97 11.75 5.04 -4.64
CA ALA A 97 12.79 4.04 -4.47
C ALA A 97 13.50 3.80 -5.79
N LYS A 98 14.83 3.90 -5.79
CA LYS A 98 15.69 3.57 -6.93
C LYS A 98 16.69 2.49 -6.55
N SER A 99 17.12 1.72 -7.54
CA SER A 99 18.27 0.82 -7.36
C SER A 99 19.54 1.66 -7.29
N LEU A 100 20.39 1.43 -6.29
CA LEU A 100 21.71 2.06 -6.25
C LEU A 100 22.61 1.60 -7.40
N GLU A 101 22.40 0.38 -7.90
CA GLU A 101 23.23 -0.21 -8.96
C GLU A 101 22.86 0.33 -10.34
N THR A 102 21.57 0.32 -10.67
CA THR A 102 21.09 0.65 -12.02
C THR A 102 20.50 2.06 -12.13
N GLN A 103 20.29 2.74 -11.00
CA GLN A 103 19.61 4.04 -10.90
C GLN A 103 18.15 4.04 -11.41
N ASN A 104 17.62 2.87 -11.79
CA ASN A 104 16.24 2.71 -12.23
C ASN A 104 15.27 2.85 -11.06
N GLU A 105 14.10 3.42 -11.32
CA GLU A 105 13.01 3.50 -10.35
C GLU A 105 12.43 2.10 -10.12
N LEU A 106 12.48 1.65 -8.87
CA LEU A 106 11.92 0.37 -8.42
C LEU A 106 10.49 0.55 -7.95
N GLY A 107 10.18 1.68 -7.33
CA GLY A 107 8.85 1.93 -6.84
C GLY A 107 8.65 3.34 -6.32
N ARG A 108 7.39 3.64 -6.01
CA ARG A 108 6.97 4.93 -5.49
C ARG A 108 5.80 4.74 -4.53
N ALA A 109 5.76 5.56 -3.49
CA ALA A 109 4.56 5.76 -2.68
C ALA A 109 4.23 7.24 -2.60
N GLU A 110 2.94 7.53 -2.50
CA GLU A 110 2.40 8.87 -2.35
C GLU A 110 1.36 8.88 -1.23
N GLY A 111 1.21 10.02 -0.60
CA GLY A 111 0.25 10.21 0.48
C GLY A 111 0.18 11.65 0.92
N LEU A 112 -0.59 11.89 1.99
CA LEU A 112 -0.66 13.20 2.60
C LEU A 112 -0.86 13.13 4.11
N ILE A 113 -0.58 14.24 4.78
CA ILE A 113 -0.91 14.45 6.18
C ILE A 113 -2.26 15.17 6.25
N ARG A 114 -3.25 14.49 6.81
CA ARG A 114 -4.58 15.06 7.06
C ARG A 114 -4.64 15.62 8.47
N VAL A 115 -5.04 16.88 8.59
CA VAL A 115 -5.29 17.51 9.91
C VAL A 115 -6.76 17.31 10.25
N TRP A 116 -7.03 16.69 11.40
CA TRP A 116 -8.38 16.45 11.91
C TRP A 116 -8.52 16.97 13.35
N LEU A 117 -9.75 17.10 13.86
CA LEU A 117 -10.00 17.56 15.24
C LEU A 117 -9.27 16.72 16.31
N LYS A 118 -9.03 15.43 16.02
CA LYS A 118 -8.37 14.48 16.94
C LYS A 118 -6.85 14.36 16.74
N GLY A 119 -6.26 15.24 15.92
CA GLY A 119 -4.83 15.24 15.60
C GLY A 119 -4.57 15.00 14.12
N LYS A 120 -3.32 14.67 13.79
CA LYS A 120 -2.87 14.42 12.42
C LYS A 120 -2.95 12.94 12.09
N ILE A 121 -3.38 12.65 10.87
CA ILE A 121 -3.46 11.29 10.31
C ILE A 121 -2.53 11.23 9.10
N LEU A 122 -1.68 10.21 9.08
CA LEU A 122 -0.89 9.87 7.91
C LEU A 122 -1.76 9.07 6.93
N HIS A 123 -2.14 9.67 5.82
CA HIS A 123 -2.96 9.06 4.79
C HIS A 123 -2.07 8.49 3.69
N LEU A 124 -2.04 7.17 3.55
CA LEU A 124 -1.24 6.45 2.56
C LEU A 124 -2.10 6.17 1.32
N ASP A 125 -1.99 7.03 0.31
CA ASP A 125 -2.84 7.02 -0.88
C ASP A 125 -2.48 5.90 -1.86
N SER A 126 -1.22 5.84 -2.29
CA SER A 126 -0.81 4.84 -3.27
C SER A 126 0.59 4.32 -3.03
N VAL A 127 0.79 3.04 -3.37
CA VAL A 127 2.10 2.40 -3.47
C VAL A 127 2.15 1.62 -4.77
N ARG A 128 3.21 1.83 -5.55
CA ARG A 128 3.41 1.20 -6.86
C ARG A 128 4.83 0.70 -6.96
N LEU A 129 4.98 -0.58 -7.26
CA LEU A 129 6.27 -1.20 -7.54
C LEU A 129 6.34 -1.49 -9.04
N ARG A 130 7.48 -1.23 -9.66
CA ARG A 130 7.70 -1.47 -11.08
C ARG A 130 8.20 -2.88 -11.35
N ARG A 131 8.13 -3.31 -12.61
CA ARG A 131 8.56 -4.66 -13.04
C ARG A 131 10.03 -4.93 -12.74
N GLU A 132 10.85 -3.89 -12.74
CA GLU A 132 12.28 -3.92 -12.40
C GLU A 132 12.51 -4.47 -10.98
N THR A 133 11.54 -4.29 -10.07
CA THR A 133 11.54 -4.88 -8.73
C THR A 133 11.52 -6.42 -8.78
N LEU A 134 10.86 -7.01 -9.78
CA LEU A 134 10.74 -8.47 -9.93
C LEU A 134 12.06 -9.13 -10.32
N GLY A 135 12.93 -8.39 -11.01
CA GLY A 135 14.25 -8.87 -11.43
C GLY A 135 15.31 -8.77 -10.33
N MET A 136 14.97 -8.22 -9.18
CA MET A 136 15.89 -8.16 -8.04
C MET A 136 15.84 -9.48 -7.26
N GLU A 137 16.99 -9.91 -6.75
CA GLU A 137 17.06 -11.01 -5.77
C GLU A 137 16.28 -10.70 -4.48
N LYS A 138 15.88 -9.45 -4.28
CA LYS A 138 15.17 -8.98 -3.11
C LYS A 138 13.68 -9.18 -3.26
N SER A 139 13.03 -9.56 -2.17
CA SER A 139 11.57 -9.65 -2.15
C SER A 139 10.95 -8.29 -2.41
N ILE A 140 9.98 -8.24 -3.33
CA ILE A 140 9.05 -7.13 -3.57
C ILE A 140 8.51 -6.57 -2.24
N PHE A 141 8.21 -7.48 -1.30
CA PHE A 141 7.72 -7.14 0.03
C PHE A 141 8.76 -6.41 0.89
N GLY A 142 10.05 -6.70 0.71
CA GLY A 142 11.15 -6.00 1.39
C GLY A 142 11.27 -4.55 0.92
N ILE A 143 11.22 -4.31 -0.39
CA ILE A 143 11.27 -2.97 -0.98
C ILE A 143 10.03 -2.16 -0.53
N GLY A 144 8.84 -2.77 -0.59
CA GLY A 144 7.61 -2.15 -0.10
C GLY A 144 7.68 -1.78 1.39
N LEU A 145 8.31 -2.62 2.23
CA LEU A 145 8.49 -2.33 3.64
C LEU A 145 9.41 -1.11 3.87
N PHE A 146 10.48 -0.96 3.10
CA PHE A 146 11.37 0.20 3.19
C PHE A 146 10.71 1.51 2.74
N ILE A 147 9.95 1.47 1.64
CA ILE A 147 9.14 2.61 1.20
C ILE A 147 8.12 2.98 2.29
N GLY A 148 7.43 1.97 2.85
CA GLY A 148 6.50 2.15 3.96
C GLY A 148 7.19 2.73 5.20
N ALA A 149 8.39 2.26 5.55
CA ALA A 149 9.15 2.73 6.70
C ALA A 149 9.45 4.22 6.64
N VAL A 150 9.87 4.71 5.47
CA VAL A 150 10.09 6.16 5.25
C VAL A 150 8.77 6.92 5.39
N ALA A 151 7.66 6.40 4.87
CA ALA A 151 6.35 7.03 5.00
C ALA A 151 5.89 7.13 6.45
N ILE A 152 5.96 6.02 7.19
CA ILE A 152 5.57 5.97 8.60
C ILE A 152 6.49 6.86 9.44
N ARG A 153 7.80 6.83 9.20
CA ARG A 153 8.74 7.70 9.93
C ARG A 153 8.46 9.17 9.67
N TYR A 154 8.18 9.55 8.42
CA TYR A 154 7.75 10.90 8.08
C TYR A 154 6.45 11.30 8.80
N GLY A 155 5.48 10.38 8.88
CA GLY A 155 4.27 10.58 9.68
C GLY A 155 4.55 10.81 11.16
N TYR A 156 5.45 10.01 11.75
CA TYR A 156 5.87 10.15 13.15
C TYR A 156 6.49 11.53 13.41
N ASP A 157 7.46 11.93 12.58
CA ASP A 157 8.14 13.23 12.68
C ASP A 157 7.16 14.40 12.48
N SER A 158 6.08 14.17 11.73
CA SER A 158 5.02 15.15 11.51
C SER A 158 3.98 15.22 12.64
N GLY A 159 4.07 14.33 13.63
CA GLY A 159 3.15 14.22 14.77
C GLY A 159 1.87 13.44 14.47
N CYS A 160 1.87 12.57 13.46
CA CYS A 160 0.76 11.65 13.20
C CYS A 160 0.81 10.48 14.19
N LYS A 161 -0.34 10.18 14.81
CA LYS A 161 -0.50 9.00 15.68
C LYS A 161 -1.03 7.80 14.90
N THR A 162 -1.85 8.07 13.89
CA THR A 162 -2.52 7.04 13.10
C THR A 162 -2.06 7.12 11.66
N ALA A 163 -1.78 5.96 11.07
CA ALA A 163 -1.65 5.78 9.63
C ALA A 163 -2.89 5.06 9.09
N GLU A 164 -3.46 5.55 7.99
CA GLU A 164 -4.62 4.95 7.32
C GLU A 164 -4.29 4.60 5.87
N LEU A 165 -4.84 3.48 5.38
CA LEU A 165 -4.79 3.05 3.98
C LEU A 165 -6.10 2.37 3.57
N LEU A 166 -6.34 2.27 2.25
CA LEU A 166 -7.40 1.42 1.70
C LEU A 166 -6.80 0.25 0.94
N ALA A 167 -7.15 -0.98 1.35
CA ALA A 167 -6.92 -2.17 0.55
C ALA A 167 -8.03 -2.29 -0.49
N ILE A 168 -7.86 -1.62 -1.64
CA ILE A 168 -8.84 -1.57 -2.73
C ILE A 168 -9.21 -2.99 -3.19
N ASN A 169 -10.50 -3.22 -3.41
CA ASN A 169 -11.02 -4.47 -3.95
C ASN A 169 -11.20 -4.40 -5.47
N ASP A 170 -10.10 -4.59 -6.21
CA ASP A 170 -10.13 -4.78 -7.67
C ASP A 170 -10.57 -6.21 -8.05
N SER A 171 -10.21 -7.19 -7.23
CA SER A 171 -10.72 -8.56 -7.27
C SER A 171 -10.56 -9.23 -5.91
N ASP A 172 -11.46 -10.14 -5.56
CA ASP A 172 -11.50 -10.77 -4.23
C ASP A 172 -10.18 -11.47 -3.86
N LEU A 173 -9.52 -12.09 -4.85
CA LEU A 173 -8.22 -12.74 -4.63
C LEU A 173 -7.10 -11.74 -4.36
N TYR A 174 -7.03 -10.62 -5.08
CA TYR A 174 -6.02 -9.60 -4.84
C TYR A 174 -6.29 -8.84 -3.55
N HIS A 175 -7.55 -8.52 -3.32
CA HIS A 175 -8.04 -7.85 -2.13
C HIS A 175 -7.67 -8.63 -0.85
N SER A 176 -8.03 -9.91 -0.79
CA SER A 176 -7.69 -10.77 0.36
C SER A 176 -6.18 -10.90 0.60
N LYS A 177 -5.37 -10.91 -0.46
CA LYS A 177 -3.90 -10.88 -0.35
C LYS A 177 -3.38 -9.56 0.22
N LEU A 178 -3.93 -8.43 -0.22
CA LEU A 178 -3.57 -7.10 0.28
C LEU A 178 -3.93 -6.95 1.75
N VAL A 179 -5.16 -7.29 2.14
CA VAL A 179 -5.61 -7.27 3.54
C VAL A 179 -4.70 -8.14 4.39
N ARG A 180 -4.42 -9.38 3.98
CA ARG A 180 -3.51 -10.28 4.73
C ARG A 180 -2.09 -9.72 4.85
N PHE A 181 -1.58 -9.09 3.78
CA PHE A 181 -0.27 -8.46 3.79
C PHE A 181 -0.21 -7.30 4.78
N TYR A 182 -1.16 -6.36 4.70
CA TYR A 182 -1.21 -5.19 5.58
C TYR A 182 -1.44 -5.57 7.05
N THR A 183 -2.27 -6.58 7.30
CA THR A 183 -2.45 -7.16 8.64
C THR A 183 -1.13 -7.69 9.20
N ARG A 184 -0.36 -8.44 8.39
CA ARG A 184 0.92 -8.99 8.83
C ARG A 184 1.90 -7.90 9.22
N ILE A 185 1.94 -6.79 8.49
CA ILE A 185 2.87 -5.69 8.79
C ILE A 185 2.40 -4.76 9.91
N GLY A 186 1.14 -4.84 10.35
CA GLY A 186 0.66 -4.20 11.58
C GLY A 186 -0.61 -3.35 11.45
N PHE A 187 -1.21 -3.26 10.26
CA PHE A 187 -2.49 -2.60 10.09
C PHE A 187 -3.64 -3.48 10.59
N LYS A 188 -4.74 -2.86 10.97
CA LYS A 188 -5.97 -3.52 11.42
C LYS A 188 -7.12 -3.06 10.53
N ALA A 189 -7.95 -4.00 10.09
CA ALA A 189 -9.17 -3.65 9.36
C ALA A 189 -10.12 -2.87 10.30
N VAL A 190 -10.59 -1.72 9.85
CA VAL A 190 -11.46 -0.81 10.63
C VAL A 190 -12.85 -0.71 10.02
N TYR A 191 -12.93 -0.69 8.69
CA TYR A 191 -14.19 -0.48 7.99
C TYR A 191 -14.15 -1.11 6.61
N GLU A 192 -15.23 -1.82 6.25
CA GLU A 192 -15.40 -2.36 4.90
C GLU A 192 -16.23 -1.39 4.07
N VAL A 193 -15.60 -0.81 3.05
CA VAL A 193 -16.22 0.13 2.13
C VAL A 193 -16.90 -0.67 1.02
N THR A 194 -18.20 -0.87 1.13
CA THR A 194 -18.97 -1.71 0.18
C THR A 194 -19.55 -0.91 -1.00
N GLY A 195 -19.68 0.40 -0.83
CA GLY A 195 -20.39 1.29 -1.77
C GLY A 195 -21.91 1.16 -1.73
N SER A 196 -22.46 0.40 -0.77
CA SER A 196 -23.90 0.17 -0.64
C SER A 196 -24.56 1.08 0.39
N THR A 197 -23.79 1.74 1.24
CA THR A 197 -24.31 2.56 2.34
C THR A 197 -23.92 4.03 2.19
N ILE A 198 -24.73 4.94 2.75
CA ILE A 198 -24.40 6.37 2.79
C ILE A 198 -23.08 6.62 3.54
N GLY A 199 -22.73 5.75 4.51
CA GLY A 199 -21.46 5.79 5.23
C GLY A 199 -20.23 5.51 4.36
N ASP A 200 -20.41 4.86 3.20
CA ASP A 200 -19.32 4.58 2.26
C ASP A 200 -18.92 5.82 1.45
N LEU A 201 -19.83 6.78 1.26
CA LEU A 201 -19.62 7.93 0.36
C LEU A 201 -18.35 8.73 0.68
N PRO A 202 -18.07 9.12 1.94
CA PRO A 202 -16.84 9.84 2.26
C PRO A 202 -15.59 9.01 1.97
N HIS A 203 -15.63 7.69 2.21
CA HIS A 203 -14.53 6.80 1.94
C HIS A 203 -14.29 6.63 0.44
N MET A 204 -15.35 6.47 -0.35
CA MET A 204 -15.27 6.40 -1.81
C MET A 204 -14.75 7.70 -2.43
N LEU A 205 -15.11 8.86 -1.86
CA LEU A 205 -14.59 10.15 -2.33
C LEU A 205 -13.10 10.33 -2.03
N VAL A 206 -12.66 9.89 -0.86
CA VAL A 206 -11.26 10.00 -0.43
C VAL A 206 -10.36 9.02 -1.19
N TRP A 207 -10.78 7.77 -1.33
CA TRP A 207 -9.96 6.70 -1.88
C TRP A 207 -10.26 6.32 -3.33
N GLY A 208 -11.39 6.76 -3.87
CA GLY A 208 -11.80 6.50 -5.25
C GLY A 208 -12.29 5.06 -5.54
N GLY A 209 -12.55 4.25 -4.51
CA GLY A 209 -12.95 2.84 -4.70
C GLY A 209 -13.54 2.16 -3.46
N ILE A 210 -13.92 0.90 -3.64
CA ILE A 210 -14.38 -0.01 -2.58
C ILE A 210 -13.21 -0.84 -2.03
N GLY A 211 -13.37 -1.39 -0.83
CA GLY A 211 -12.38 -2.26 -0.19
C GLY A 211 -12.30 -2.06 1.32
N THR A 212 -11.24 -2.57 1.93
CA THR A 212 -11.10 -2.54 3.40
C THR A 212 -10.23 -1.36 3.83
N ARG A 213 -10.80 -0.42 4.59
CA ARG A 213 -10.03 0.61 5.27
C ARG A 213 -9.29 -0.02 6.43
N MET A 214 -8.00 0.27 6.52
CA MET A 214 -7.14 -0.23 7.57
C MET A 214 -6.37 0.90 8.25
N ASP A 215 -6.26 0.81 9.57
CA ASP A 215 -5.55 1.80 10.38
C ASP A 215 -4.42 1.11 11.18
N ALA A 216 -3.40 1.88 11.56
CA ALA A 216 -2.32 1.44 12.43
C ALA A 216 -1.84 2.59 13.32
N ASP A 217 -1.29 2.27 14.49
CA ASP A 217 -0.53 3.23 15.27
C ASP A 217 0.88 3.40 14.68
N VAL A 218 1.27 4.65 14.44
CA VAL A 218 2.52 4.99 13.74
C VAL A 218 3.75 4.55 14.55
N GLU A 219 3.71 4.72 15.87
CA GLU A 219 4.83 4.36 16.74
C GLU A 219 4.97 2.85 16.86
N GLU A 220 3.85 2.13 17.02
CA GLU A 220 3.83 0.66 17.02
C GLU A 220 4.41 0.09 15.72
N LEU A 221 4.10 0.68 14.56
CA LEU A 221 4.66 0.26 13.27
C LEU A 221 6.19 0.41 13.25
N LEU A 222 6.71 1.55 13.72
CA LEU A 222 8.16 1.79 13.72
C LEU A 222 8.89 0.84 14.67
N ILE A 223 8.34 0.58 15.85
CA ILE A 223 8.89 -0.40 16.80
C ILE A 223 8.89 -1.80 16.17
N LYS A 224 7.76 -2.21 15.58
CA LYS A 224 7.61 -3.52 14.92
C LYS A 224 8.57 -3.70 13.76
N TRP A 225 8.85 -2.65 13.00
CA TRP A 225 9.73 -2.72 11.83
C TRP A 225 11.20 -2.48 12.16
N CYS A 226 11.52 -1.93 13.35
CA CYS A 226 12.90 -1.65 13.79
C CYS A 226 13.84 -2.86 13.63
N ALA A 227 13.37 -4.07 13.96
CA ALA A 227 14.14 -5.31 13.81
C ALA A 227 14.55 -5.63 12.37
N ARG A 228 13.90 -5.02 11.36
CA ARG A 228 14.24 -5.17 9.94
C ARG A 228 15.27 -4.16 9.45
N PHE A 229 15.48 -3.07 10.21
CA PHE A 229 16.45 -2.02 9.87
C PHE A 229 17.79 -2.22 10.56
N LYS A 230 17.81 -2.95 11.68
CA LYS A 230 19.06 -3.42 12.28
C LYS A 230 19.70 -4.43 11.32
N GLY A 231 20.85 -4.06 10.77
CA GLY A 231 21.63 -4.95 9.90
C GLY A 231 21.88 -6.27 10.60
N ARG A 232 21.82 -7.38 9.86
CA ARG A 232 22.46 -8.60 10.32
C ARG A 232 23.94 -8.37 10.08
N GLU A 233 24.67 -8.04 11.15
CA GLU A 233 26.13 -8.14 11.15
C GLU A 233 26.56 -9.58 10.90
#